data_AF-A0A1Q4X0Z0-F1
#
_entry.id   AF-A0A1Q4X0Z0-F1
#
_cell.length_a   1.000
_cell.length_b   1.000
_cell.length_c   1.000
_cell.angle_alpha   90.00
_cell.angle_beta   90.00
_cell.angle_gamma   90.00
#
_symmetry.space_group_name_H-M   'P 1'
#
loop_
_entity.id
_entity.type
_entity.pdbx_description
1 polymer ?
#
loop_
_entity_poly.entity_id
_entity_poly.type
_entity_poly.pdbx_seq_one_letter_code
_entity_poly.pdbx_strand_id
1 'polypeptide(L)' 'MGAGEDPGEVARRLVREAEGLPDVVGLSSGGFGTLTTPVPGGRVRGVAVRADSVEVGVVVRFGRPLPEIAAEARRA' A
#
# COMPACT_ATOMS: atom_id res chain seq x y z
N MET A 1 25.18 -5.53 4.93
CA MET A 1 23.75 -5.76 4.68
C MET A 1 23.38 -4.84 3.53
N GLY A 2 23.09 -5.41 2.36
CA GLY A 2 22.87 -4.64 1.14
C GLY A 2 21.80 -3.59 1.36
N ALA A 3 21.96 -2.43 0.73
CA ALA A 3 20.96 -1.37 0.71
C ALA A 3 19.70 -1.92 0.03
N GLY A 4 18.87 -2.61 0.80
CA GLY A 4 17.47 -2.79 0.48
C GLY A 4 16.88 -1.39 0.36
N GLU A 5 16.06 -1.19 -0.67
CA GLU A 5 15.32 0.03 -0.91
C GLU A 5 14.74 0.57 0.42
N ASP A 6 14.88 1.88 0.68
CA ASP A 6 14.39 2.47 1.93
C ASP A 6 12.90 2.12 2.10
N PRO A 7 12.48 1.47 3.19
CA PRO A 7 11.09 1.06 3.37
C PRO A 7 10.11 2.25 3.24
N GLY A 8 10.54 3.44 3.66
CA GLY A 8 9.76 4.66 3.50
C GLY A 8 9.57 5.07 2.04
N GLU A 9 10.62 4.99 1.23
CA GLU A 9 10.57 5.22 -0.22
C GLU A 9 9.68 4.19 -0.92
N VAL A 10 9.85 2.90 -0.62
CA VAL A 10 9.00 1.81 -1.12
C VAL A 10 7.54 2.08 -0.80
N ALA A 11 7.25 2.40 0.47
CA ALA A 11 5.90 2.68 0.91
C ALA A 11 5.30 3.88 0.17
N ARG A 12 6.05 4.97 0.00
CA ARG A 12 5.58 6.16 -0.74
C ARG A 12 5.34 5.86 -2.22
N ARG A 13 6.15 5.00 -2.85
CA ARG A 13 5.92 4.56 -4.24
C ARG A 13 4.59 3.81 -4.34
N LEU A 14 4.40 2.80 -3.50
CA LEU A 14 3.19 1.97 -3.50
C LEU A 14 1.92 2.77 -3.19
N VAL A 15 2.01 3.79 -2.33
CA VAL A 15 0.90 4.73 -2.11
C VAL A 15 0.50 5.41 -3.40
N ARG A 16 1.46 5.99 -4.14
CA ARG A 16 1.18 6.70 -5.39
C ARG A 16 0.64 5.77 -6.48
N GLU A 17 1.18 4.56 -6.59
CA GLU A 17 0.71 3.57 -7.55
C GLU A 17 -0.72 3.12 -7.24
N ALA A 18 -1.02 2.84 -5.96
CA ALA A 18 -2.36 2.46 -5.54
C ALA A 18 -3.37 3.60 -5.75
N GLU A 19 -3.03 4.84 -5.44
CA GLU A 19 -3.89 6.02 -5.68
C GLU A 19 -4.11 6.29 -7.18
N GLY A 20 -3.22 5.81 -8.05
CA GLY A 20 -3.36 5.90 -9.49
C GLY A 20 -4.36 4.90 -10.09
N LEU A 21 -4.81 3.90 -9.33
CA LEU A 21 -5.73 2.88 -9.82
C LEU A 21 -7.17 3.41 -9.88
N PRO A 22 -7.90 3.24 -11.00
CA PRO A 22 -9.22 3.84 -11.20
C PRO A 22 -10.27 3.50 -10.14
N ASP A 23 -10.19 2.30 -9.55
CA ASP A 23 -11.14 1.82 -8.56
C ASP A 23 -10.72 2.07 -7.11
N VAL A 24 -9.50 2.55 -6.87
CA VAL A 24 -9.01 2.88 -5.53
C VAL A 24 -9.46 4.29 -5.18
N VAL A 25 -10.27 4.39 -4.13
CA VAL A 25 -10.79 5.68 -3.61
C VAL A 25 -10.05 6.14 -2.36
N GLY A 26 -9.11 5.32 -1.88
CA GLY A 26 -8.25 5.67 -0.77
C GLY A 26 -7.48 4.47 -0.24
N LEU A 27 -6.67 4.72 0.78
CA LEU A 27 -5.88 3.70 1.47
C LEU A 27 -6.42 3.43 2.87
N SER A 28 -6.38 2.16 3.27
CA SER A 28 -6.81 1.69 4.58
C SER A 28 -5.62 1.32 5.44
N SER A 29 -5.57 1.88 6.64
CA SER A 29 -4.59 1.51 7.66
C SER A 29 -4.94 0.19 8.38
N GLY A 30 -6.07 -0.44 8.01
CA GLY A 30 -6.68 -1.54 8.77
C GLY A 30 -7.35 -1.05 10.05
N GLY A 31 -8.16 -1.92 10.68
CA GLY A 31 -8.94 -1.57 11.89
C GLY A 31 -8.10 -1.19 13.11
N PHE A 32 -6.85 -1.66 13.17
CA PHE A 32 -5.90 -1.36 14.25
C PHE A 32 -4.80 -0.36 13.85
N GLY A 33 -4.85 0.20 12.63
CA GLY A 33 -3.83 1.13 12.15
C GLY A 33 -2.44 0.48 11.96
N THR A 34 -2.40 -0.83 11.73
CA THR A 34 -1.16 -1.62 11.62
C THR A 34 -0.53 -1.56 10.23
N LEU A 35 -1.29 -1.20 9.19
CA LEU A 35 -0.78 -1.02 7.83
C LEU A 35 -0.11 0.35 7.71
N THR A 36 1.06 0.47 8.34
CA THR A 36 1.87 1.68 8.28
C THR A 36 3.36 1.35 8.18
N THR A 37 4.10 2.21 7.49
CA THR A 37 5.55 2.11 7.38
C THR A 37 6.19 3.28 8.14
N PRO A 38 7.02 3.03 9.16
CA PRO A 38 7.72 4.07 9.89
C PRO A 38 8.68 4.85 8.98
N VAL A 39 8.73 6.17 9.13
CA VAL A 39 9.68 7.04 8.44
C VAL A 39 10.19 8.11 9.41
N PRO A 40 11.36 8.74 9.17
CA PRO A 40 11.79 9.88 9.97
C PRO A 40 10.68 10.95 10.04
N GLY A 41 10.26 11.29 11.27
CA GLY A 41 9.22 12.29 11.52
C GLY A 41 7.77 11.79 11.38
N GLY A 42 7.52 10.50 11.16
CA GLY A 42 6.15 10.00 11.10
C GLY A 42 5.99 8.57 10.60
N ARG A 43 4.93 8.36 9.81
CA ARG A 43 4.62 7.08 9.19
C ARG A 43 3.84 7.27 7.89
N VAL A 44 4.09 6.43 6.90
CA VAL A 44 3.25 6.28 5.72
C VAL A 44 2.08 5.38 6.11
N ARG A 45 0.84 5.78 5.80
CA ARG A 45 -0.37 4.98 6.10
C ARG A 45 -0.81 4.20 4.88
N GLY A 46 -1.46 3.05 5.10
CA GLY A 46 -1.99 2.20 4.04
C GLY A 46 -1.01 1.16 3.51
N VAL A 47 0.27 1.27 3.86
CA VAL A 47 1.32 0.36 3.39
C VAL A 47 2.20 -0.03 4.57
N ALA A 48 2.41 -1.33 4.77
CA ALA A 48 3.39 -1.87 5.71
C ALA A 48 4.47 -2.63 4.94
N VAL A 49 5.67 -2.06 4.91
CA VAL A 49 6.86 -2.72 4.35
C VAL A 49 7.58 -3.44 5.49
N ARG A 50 7.72 -4.77 5.35
CA ARG A 50 8.46 -5.65 6.26
C ARG A 50 9.64 -6.27 5.52
N ALA A 51 10.48 -7.01 6.25
CA ALA A 51 11.70 -7.59 5.69
C ALA A 51 11.43 -8.60 4.56
N ASP A 52 10.30 -9.29 4.60
CA ASP A 52 9.93 -10.40 3.71
C ASP A 52 8.62 -10.18 2.95
N SER A 53 7.91 -9.09 3.26
CA SER A 53 6.54 -8.90 2.81
C SER A 53 6.18 -7.43 2.73
N VAL A 54 5.25 -7.14 1.83
CA VAL A 54 4.60 -5.83 1.69
C VAL A 54 3.11 -6.06 1.77
N GLU A 55 2.45 -5.32 2.66
CA GLU A 55 0.99 -5.30 2.75
C GLU A 55 0.49 -3.92 2.36
N VAL A 56 -0.50 -3.90 1.47
CA VAL A 56 -1.16 -2.67 1.01
C VAL A 56 -2.66 -2.80 1.30
N GLY A 57 -3.19 -1.88 2.08
CA GLY A 57 -4.61 -1.77 2.35
C GLY A 57 -5.24 -0.74 1.44
N VAL A 58 -6.14 -1.17 0.55
CA VAL A 58 -6.89 -0.28 -0.34
C VAL A 58 -8.37 -0.23 0.05
N VAL A 59 -8.99 0.93 -0.18
CA VAL A 59 -10.44 1.10 -0.18
C VAL A 59 -10.85 1.27 -1.63
N VAL A 60 -11.76 0.42 -2.09
CA VAL A 60 -12.18 0.39 -3.49
C VAL A 60 -13.65 0.75 -3.64
N ARG A 61 -13.99 1.40 -4.74
CA ARG A 61 -15.41 1.59 -5.10
C ARG A 61 -15.98 0.25 -5.54
N PHE A 62 -17.10 -0.14 -4.94
CA PHE A 62 -17.80 -1.34 -5.38
C PHE A 62 -18.42 -1.11 -6.76
N GLY A 63 -18.01 -1.91 -7.75
CA GLY A 63 -18.44 -1.76 -9.14
C GLY A 63 -17.94 -2.89 -10.05
N ARG A 64 -16.80 -3.50 -9.71
CA ARG A 64 -16.27 -4.73 -10.33
C ARG A 64 -15.97 -5.78 -9.25
N PRO A 65 -15.84 -7.08 -9.61
CA PRO A 65 -15.45 -8.11 -8.67
C PRO A 65 -14.10 -7.79 -7.98
N LEU A 66 -14.06 -7.88 -6.65
CA LEU A 66 -12.85 -7.61 -5.87
C LEU A 66 -11.60 -8.40 -6.32
N PRO A 67 -11.70 -9.68 -6.74
CA PRO A 67 -10.53 -10.41 -7.23
C PRO A 67 -9.90 -9.79 -8.48
N GLU A 68 -10.69 -9.18 -9.36
CA GLU A 68 -10.18 -8.53 -10.57
C GLU A 68 -9.41 -7.25 -10.23
N ILE A 69 -9.97 -6.43 -9.34
CA ILE A 69 -9.33 -5.21 -8.84
C ILE A 69 -8.02 -5.56 -8.12
N ALA A 70 -8.02 -6.61 -7.29
CA ALA A 70 -6.82 -7.07 -6.60
C ALA A 70 -5.74 -7.59 -7.58
N ALA A 71 -6.13 -8.29 -8.64
CA ALA A 71 -5.20 -8.76 -9.66
C ALA A 71 -4.60 -7.61 -10.47
N GLU A 72 -5.36 -6.55 -10.74
CA GLU A 72 -4.88 -5.33 -11.39
C GLU A 72 -3.90 -4.57 -10.49
N ALA A 73 -4.25 -4.38 -9.22
CA ALA A 73 -3.38 -3.75 -8.23
C ALA A 73 -2.05 -4.48 -8.04
N ARG A 74 -2.02 -5.80 -8.23
CA ARG A 74 -0.79 -6.60 -8.13
C ARG A 74 0.11 -6.49 -9.37
N ARG A 75 -0.41 -6.03 -10.51
CA ARG A 75 0.33 -5.89 -11.77
C ARG A 75 0.88 -4.48 -12.01
N ALA A 76 0.26 -3.47 -11.40
CA ALA A 76 0.76 -2.10 -11.38
C ALA A 76 2.10 -2.03 -10.65
#